data_AF-A0AB36HPR9-F1
#
_entry.id   AF-A0AB36HPR9-F1
#
_cell.length_a   1.000
_cell.length_b   1.000
_cell.length_c   1.000
_cell.angle_alpha   90.00
_cell.angle_beta   90.00
_cell.angle_gamma   90.00
#
_symmetry.space_group_name_H-M   'P 1'
#
loop_
_entity.id
_entity.type
_entity.pdbx_description
1 polymer ?
#
loop_
_entity_poly.entity_id
_entity_poly.type
_entity_poly.pdbx_seq_one_letter_code
_entity_poly.pdbx_strand_id
1 'polypeptide(L)'
;MFEERYNKDQPAVRKMAERMASDSPQNFPSLDDFAAIYGEEAIAMMARGGLLAALWDIGIDAVPVSIEGSTPKGLKWKRNSDNA
;
A
#
# COMPACT_ATOMS: atom_id res chain seq x y z
N MET A 1 12.19 -12.40 13.75
CA MET A 1 12.65 -11.04 13.38
C MET A 1 12.18 -10.57 11.99
N PHE A 2 11.27 -11.27 11.30
CA PHE A 2 10.77 -10.82 9.97
C PHE A 2 9.58 -9.85 10.04
N GLU A 3 8.86 -9.80 11.16
CA GLU A 3 7.70 -8.91 11.34
C GLU A 3 8.13 -7.46 11.54
N GLU A 4 9.28 -7.20 12.18
CA GLU A 4 9.78 -5.84 12.38
C GLU A 4 10.12 -5.14 11.08
N ARG A 5 10.65 -5.84 10.06
CA ARG A 5 11.13 -5.23 8.80
C ARG A 5 10.02 -4.59 7.97
N TYR A 6 8.79 -5.03 8.16
CA TYR A 6 7.62 -4.53 7.44
C TYR A 6 6.61 -3.85 8.36
N ASN A 7 7.03 -3.43 9.55
CA ASN A 7 6.22 -2.61 10.44
C ASN A 7 6.07 -1.19 9.87
N LYS A 8 4.93 -0.53 10.10
CA LYS A 8 4.64 0.85 9.69
C LYS A 8 5.68 1.88 10.15
N ASP A 9 6.38 1.61 11.26
CA ASP A 9 7.39 2.51 11.82
C ASP A 9 8.76 2.32 11.18
N GLN A 10 8.92 1.34 10.29
CA GLN A 10 10.15 1.18 9.52
C GLN A 10 10.32 2.31 8.50
N PRO A 11 11.52 2.90 8.40
CA PRO A 11 11.80 3.95 7.43
C PRO A 11 11.49 3.55 5.98
N ALA A 12 11.70 2.28 5.62
CA ALA A 12 11.41 1.77 4.28
C ALA A 12 9.91 1.78 3.97
N VAL A 13 9.09 1.35 4.95
CA VAL A 13 7.63 1.31 4.81
C VAL A 13 7.05 2.73 4.75
N ARG A 14 7.54 3.65 5.60
CA ARG A 14 7.12 5.05 5.57
C ARG A 14 7.47 5.75 4.25
N LYS A 15 8.69 5.57 3.75
CA LYS A 15 9.09 6.15 2.46
C LYS A 15 8.24 5.63 1.30
N MET A 16 7.88 4.35 1.32
CA MET A 16 6.99 3.77 0.32
C MET A 16 5.59 4.39 0.42
N ALA A 17 5.05 4.52 1.63
CA ALA A 17 3.75 5.16 1.85
C ALA A 17 3.74 6.62 1.37
N GLU A 18 4.77 7.41 1.71
CA GLU A 18 4.92 8.80 1.27
C GLU A 18 4.98 8.91 -0.26
N ARG A 19 5.73 8.02 -0.92
CA ARG A 19 5.80 7.97 -2.39
C ARG A 19 4.42 7.70 -2.98
N MET A 20 3.72 6.68 -2.48
CA MET A 20 2.35 6.34 -2.93
C MET A 20 1.36 7.47 -2.67
N ALA A 21 1.52 8.22 -1.58
CA ALA A 21 0.67 9.37 -1.26
C ALA A 21 0.90 10.55 -2.22
N SER A 22 2.13 10.79 -2.64
CA SER A 22 2.45 11.81 -3.66
C SER A 22 1.83 11.48 -5.02
N ASP A 23 1.73 10.19 -5.33
CA ASP A 23 1.21 9.69 -6.60
C ASP A 23 -0.31 9.49 -6.60
N SER A 24 -0.98 9.69 -5.46
CA SER A 24 -2.41 9.45 -5.26
C SER A 24 -3.29 10.52 -5.93
N PRO A 25 -4.45 10.16 -6.51
CA PRO A 25 -5.05 8.82 -6.53
C PRO A 25 -4.50 7.94 -7.66
N GLN A 26 -4.35 6.64 -7.39
CA GLN A 26 -3.98 5.66 -8.41
C GLN A 26 -4.88 4.42 -8.37
N ASN A 27 -4.95 3.74 -9.52
CA ASN A 27 -5.72 2.53 -9.73
C ASN A 27 -4.87 1.50 -10.49
N PHE A 28 -4.59 0.39 -9.84
CA PHE A 28 -3.86 -0.75 -10.36
C PHE A 28 -4.83 -1.91 -10.60
N PRO A 29 -5.14 -2.22 -11.86
CA PRO A 29 -6.04 -3.33 -12.16
C PRO A 29 -5.43 -4.69 -11.82
N SER A 30 -4.10 -4.80 -11.78
CA SER A 30 -3.38 -5.99 -11.31
C SER A 30 -2.31 -5.68 -10.25
N LEU A 31 -1.94 -6.67 -9.43
CA LEU A 31 -0.78 -6.59 -8.54
C LEU A 31 0.55 -6.53 -9.32
N ASP A 32 0.59 -7.07 -10.54
CA ASP A 32 1.77 -7.00 -11.39
C ASP A 32 2.05 -5.55 -11.83
N ASP A 33 1.01 -4.79 -12.17
CA ASP A 33 1.12 -3.36 -12.47
C ASP A 33 1.63 -2.58 -11.25
N PHE A 34 1.19 -2.98 -10.06
CA PHE A 34 1.64 -2.39 -8.80
C PHE A 34 3.13 -2.70 -8.54
N ALA A 35 3.55 -3.96 -8.69
CA ALA A 35 4.95 -4.37 -8.58
C ALA A 35 5.83 -3.69 -9.62
N ALA A 36 5.33 -3.43 -10.82
CA ALA A 36 6.09 -2.73 -11.86
C ALA A 36 6.46 -1.29 -11.45
N ILE A 37 5.64 -0.61 -10.64
CA ILE A 37 5.87 0.77 -10.20
C ILE A 37 6.59 0.85 -8.85
N TYR A 38 6.18 0.03 -7.89
CA TYR A 38 6.63 0.10 -6.48
C TYR A 38 7.51 -1.07 -6.06
N GLY A 39 7.59 -2.13 -6.87
CA GLY A 39 8.39 -3.32 -6.63
C GLY A 39 7.67 -4.40 -5.83
N GLU A 40 8.15 -5.64 -5.96
CA GLU A 40 7.71 -6.82 -5.19
C GLU A 40 7.79 -6.60 -3.67
N GLU A 41 8.75 -5.80 -3.21
CA GLU A 41 8.89 -5.49 -1.78
C GLU A 41 7.66 -4.75 -1.24
N ALA A 42 7.05 -3.87 -2.03
CA ALA A 42 5.84 -3.17 -1.63
C ALA A 42 4.63 -4.11 -1.52
N ILE A 43 4.55 -5.15 -2.37
CA ILE A 43 3.53 -6.21 -2.25
C ILE A 43 3.72 -6.95 -0.93
N ALA A 44 4.96 -7.33 -0.60
CA ALA A 44 5.27 -8.02 0.65
C ALA A 44 4.94 -7.15 1.89
N MET A 45 5.21 -5.84 1.82
CA MET A 45 4.86 -4.90 2.89
C MET A 45 3.34 -4.75 3.09
N MET A 46 2.54 -4.76 2.00
CA MET A 46 1.08 -4.72 2.09
C MET A 46 0.49 -6.04 2.59
N ALA A 47 0.99 -7.17 2.09
CA ALA A 47 0.53 -8.49 2.51
C ALA A 47 0.70 -8.72 4.02
N ARG A 48 1.67 -8.03 4.63
CA ARG A 48 1.94 -8.06 6.08
C ARG A 48 1.29 -6.91 6.85
N GLY A 49 0.59 -6.00 6.17
CA GLY A 49 -0.23 -4.94 6.77
C GLY A 49 0.50 -3.66 7.18
N GLY A 50 1.82 -3.62 7.28
CA GLY A 50 2.50 -2.40 7.74
C GLY A 50 2.48 -1.26 6.73
N LEU A 51 2.49 -1.54 5.42
CA LEU A 51 2.31 -0.49 4.42
C LEU A 51 0.89 0.09 4.46
N LEU A 52 -0.12 -0.76 4.65
CA LEU A 52 -1.51 -0.30 4.78
C LEU A 52 -1.69 0.61 6.01
N ALA A 53 -1.08 0.25 7.14
CA ALA A 53 -1.12 1.07 8.34
C ALA A 53 -0.35 2.40 8.17
N ALA A 54 0.82 2.37 7.51
CA ALA A 54 1.58 3.60 7.22
C ALA A 54 0.83 4.54 6.25
N LEU A 55 0.15 3.99 5.24
CA LEU A 55 -0.70 4.75 4.33
C LEU A 55 -1.87 5.41 5.07
N TRP A 56 -2.51 4.67 5.98
CA TRP A 56 -3.57 5.22 6.82
C TRP A 56 -3.08 6.37 7.71
N ASP A 57 -1.92 6.22 8.35
CA ASP A 57 -1.31 7.26 9.20
C ASP A 57 -1.09 8.59 8.47
N ILE A 58 -0.87 8.55 7.14
CA ILE A 58 -0.70 9.74 6.28
C ILE A 58 -1.96 10.12 5.48
N GLY A 59 -3.10 9.51 5.82
CA GLY A 59 -4.41 9.80 5.23
C GLY A 59 -4.57 9.28 3.80
N ILE A 60 -4.02 8.12 3.46
CA ILE A 60 -4.28 7.41 2.21
C ILE A 60 -5.04 6.12 2.50
N ASP A 61 -6.22 5.99 1.89
CA ASP A 61 -6.99 4.75 1.93
C ASP A 61 -6.58 3.87 0.74
N ALA A 62 -5.98 2.71 1.02
CA ALA A 62 -5.70 1.68 0.03
C ALA A 62 -6.73 0.55 0.15
N VAL A 63 -7.41 0.25 -0.95
CA VAL A 63 -8.45 -0.79 -1.02
C VAL A 63 -8.27 -1.67 -2.25
N PRO A 64 -8.64 -2.95 -2.18
CA PRO A 64 -8.61 -3.81 -3.35
C PRO A 64 -9.61 -3.33 -4.41
N VAL A 65 -9.19 -3.39 -5.68
CA VAL A 65 -10.06 -3.12 -6.85
C VAL A 65 -10.97 -4.30 -7.10
N SER A 66 -10.42 -5.50 -6.96
CA SER A 66 -11.10 -6.77 -7.12
C SER A 66 -10.47 -7.81 -6.21
N ILE A 67 -11.30 -8.73 -5.73
CA ILE A 67 -10.89 -9.84 -4.88
C ILE A 67 -11.31 -11.11 -5.60
N GLU A 68 -10.36 -12.02 -5.84
CA GLU A 68 -10.66 -13.36 -6.33
C GLU A 68 -10.38 -14.36 -5.21
N GLY A 69 -11.46 -14.92 -4.64
CA GLY A 69 -11.37 -15.71 -3.41
C GLY A 69 -10.96 -14.84 -2.23
N SER A 70 -9.79 -15.10 -1.66
CA SER A 70 -9.21 -14.33 -0.54
C SER A 70 -8.03 -13.45 -0.95
N THR A 71 -7.71 -13.38 -2.25
CA THR A 71 -6.53 -12.66 -2.75
C THR A 71 -6.96 -11.42 -3.52
N PRO A 72 -6.44 -10.23 -3.18
CA PRO A 72 -6.67 -9.03 -3.97
C PRO A 72 -5.96 -9.17 -5.31
N LYS A 73 -6.68 -8.95 -6.41
CA LYS A 73 -6.08 -8.98 -7.75
C LYS A 73 -5.54 -7.64 -8.20
N GLY A 74 -6.10 -6.55 -7.70
CA GLY A 74 -5.66 -5.19 -7.98
C GLY A 74 -5.90 -4.27 -6.78
N LEU A 75 -5.34 -3.07 -6.83
CA LEU A 75 -5.33 -2.12 -5.72
C LEU A 75 -5.61 -0.72 -6.21
N LYS A 76 -6.44 0.02 -5.48
CA LYS A 76 -6.62 1.45 -5.70
C LYS A 76 -6.37 2.16 -4.40
N TRP A 77 -5.82 3.35 -4.49
CA TRP A 77 -5.70 4.21 -3.33
C TRP A 77 -6.04 5.64 -3.67
N LYS A 78 -6.55 6.32 -2.66
CA LYS A 78 -6.95 7.71 -2.72
C LYS A 78 -6.62 8.38 -1.40
N ARG A 79 -6.43 9.69 -1.44
CA ARG A 79 -6.34 10.48 -0.21
C ARG A 79 -7.69 10.41 0.51
N ASN A 80 -7.64 9.99 1.76
CA ASN A 80 -8.76 10.02 2.67
C ASN A 80 -9.04 11.50 3.01
N SER A 81 -10.24 11.95 2.70
CA SER A 81 -10.69 13.33 2.92
C SER A 81 -11.16 13.58 4.36
N ASP A 82 -11.28 12.54 5.19
CA ASP A 82 -11.77 12.63 6.58
C ASP A 82 -10.64 12.88 7.60
N ASN A 83 -9.39 13.05 7.15
CA ASN A 83 -8.22 13.27 8.01
C ASN A 83 -7.73 14.74 7.99
N ALA A 84 -8.61 15.69 7.65
CA ALA A 84 -8.36 17.13 7.57
C ALA A 84 -8.97 17.89 8.76
#